data_AF-A0A7C9A8X7-F1
#
_entry.id   AF-A0A7C9A8X7-F1
#
_cell.length_a   1.000
_cell.length_b   1.000
_cell.length_c   1.000
_cell.angle_alpha   90.00
_cell.angle_beta   90.00
_cell.angle_gamma   90.00
#
_symmetry.space_group_name_H-M   'P 1'
#
loop_
_entity.id
_entity.type
_entity.pdbx_description
1 polymer ?
#
loop_
_entity_poly.entity_id
_entity_poly.type
_entity_poly.pdbx_seq_one_letter_code
_entity_poly.pdbx_strand_id
1 'polypeptide(L)'
;AIVSKIMSGSCSADFLKKLASCLAFLPRSRGDKESWSLMIQKIVFSLSSLLNEALEGLEEDSVRDEAIALLVPPGKDPPPSLGGQMMSEESLNKGERSQLLLISTISSLMNCCCTMLTSFYPVQVAVPVRPILAIVRRVLMVNGSLSESLQPFTTAMQQEFVCSQLPALQLCSLEVLAAVVKGMRCQLLPHVADVVRILMGYFKKCWLSELRTKGYSIVKDLLILMGAGTALYISHEVISNGFIDLRLAGPGSNGAFVKESPIEATLQRQPKKRKHGTVTVPPVAQHALFGSGVKASKDSPTSIALKIAAVEALEALLIVGGALRSDSWRKKVDHLLIEVATNAFRLGWTHDGKTFLPQEPKVTWDDFQLVALHALLASLLCPAGTRPPYLAQGLELFRKGKIRTGTKIAEFCAQALLALEVLVHPRALPLIDISSGMADFGGKKYKSQLTDGKIGTGNRGIP
;
A
#
# COMPACT_ATOMS: atom_id res chain seq x y z
N ALA A 1 -1.66 -10.94 36.04
CA ALA A 1 -2.53 -9.74 35.96
C ALA A 1 -2.72 -9.27 34.51
N ILE A 2 -1.86 -8.41 33.94
CA ILE A 2 -2.07 -7.75 32.62
C ILE A 2 -2.42 -8.76 31.51
N VAL A 3 -1.58 -9.78 31.29
CA VAL A 3 -1.80 -10.79 30.24
C VAL A 3 -3.13 -11.50 30.40
N SER A 4 -3.45 -12.02 31.59
CA SER A 4 -4.73 -12.67 31.89
C SER A 4 -5.93 -11.76 31.58
N LYS A 5 -5.84 -10.45 31.84
CA LYS A 5 -6.93 -9.53 31.51
C LYS A 5 -7.06 -9.26 30.00
N ILE A 6 -5.94 -9.21 29.27
CA ILE A 6 -5.93 -9.16 27.80
C ILE A 6 -6.57 -10.44 27.22
N MET A 7 -6.09 -11.62 27.62
CA MET A 7 -6.60 -12.91 27.14
C MET A 7 -8.07 -13.16 27.47
N SER A 8 -8.58 -12.57 28.57
CA SER A 8 -10.01 -12.65 28.89
C SER A 8 -10.93 -11.88 27.93
N GLY A 9 -10.39 -10.95 27.12
CA GLY A 9 -11.12 -10.03 26.25
C GLY A 9 -12.16 -9.13 26.93
N SER A 10 -12.35 -9.26 28.25
CA SER A 10 -13.50 -8.76 29.03
C SER A 10 -13.53 -7.24 29.29
N CYS A 11 -12.81 -6.46 28.50
CA CYS A 11 -12.59 -5.04 28.68
C CYS A 11 -13.01 -4.23 27.46
N SER A 12 -13.26 -2.93 27.65
CA SER A 12 -13.43 -2.01 26.52
C SER A 12 -12.15 -1.95 25.67
N ALA A 13 -12.30 -1.69 24.37
CA ALA A 13 -11.20 -1.63 23.42
C ALA A 13 -10.10 -0.64 23.85
N ASP A 14 -10.48 0.52 24.41
CA ASP A 14 -9.51 1.52 24.89
C ASP A 14 -8.75 1.07 26.14
N PHE A 15 -9.38 0.29 27.00
CA PHE A 15 -8.69 -0.29 28.16
C PHE A 15 -7.76 -1.43 27.72
N LEU A 16 -8.16 -2.25 26.75
CA LEU A 16 -7.30 -3.26 26.13
C LEU A 16 -6.08 -2.64 25.44
N LYS A 17 -6.26 -1.53 24.70
CA LYS A 17 -5.15 -0.73 24.14
C LYS A 17 -4.18 -0.26 25.23
N LYS A 18 -4.69 0.28 26.34
CA LYS A 18 -3.85 0.68 27.50
C LYS A 18 -3.10 -0.50 28.11
N LEU A 19 -3.77 -1.64 28.32
CA LEU A 19 -3.14 -2.87 28.82
C LEU A 19 -2.04 -3.38 27.88
N ALA A 20 -2.26 -3.33 26.57
CA ALA A 20 -1.27 -3.69 25.56
C ALA A 20 -0.04 -2.77 25.61
N SER A 21 -0.23 -1.46 25.74
CA SER A 21 0.87 -0.50 25.94
C SER A 21 1.61 -0.74 27.26
N CYS A 22 0.91 -1.05 28.37
CA CYS A 22 1.55 -1.45 29.62
C CYS A 22 2.39 -2.73 29.46
N LEU A 23 1.87 -3.75 28.76
CA LEU A 23 2.59 -5.00 28.44
C LEU A 23 3.88 -4.72 27.64
N ALA A 24 3.79 -3.87 26.62
CA ALA A 24 4.94 -3.45 25.80
C ALA A 24 6.04 -2.73 26.60
N PHE A 25 5.68 -2.03 27.67
CA PHE A 25 6.63 -1.33 28.53
C PHE A 25 7.20 -2.16 29.69
N LEU A 26 6.63 -3.32 30.03
CA LEU A 26 7.15 -4.18 31.12
C LEU A 26 8.66 -4.49 31.02
N PRO A 27 9.25 -4.78 29.84
CA PRO A 27 10.70 -5.03 29.75
C PRO A 27 11.57 -3.87 30.22
N ARG A 28 11.08 -2.62 30.15
CA ARG A 28 11.83 -1.43 30.62
C ARG A 28 12.10 -1.45 32.13
N SER A 29 11.34 -2.21 32.92
CA SER A 29 11.57 -2.36 34.37
C SER A 29 12.91 -3.00 34.70
N ARG A 30 13.42 -3.88 33.83
CA ARG A 30 14.77 -4.44 33.90
C ARG A 30 15.74 -3.72 32.98
N GLY A 31 15.26 -3.24 31.82
CA GLY A 31 16.04 -2.45 30.87
C GLY A 31 17.05 -3.26 30.04
N ASP A 32 17.12 -4.58 30.23
CA ASP A 32 18.05 -5.48 29.55
C ASP A 32 17.53 -5.94 28.18
N LYS A 33 18.46 -6.33 27.31
CA LYS A 33 18.17 -6.84 25.97
C LYS A 33 17.35 -8.13 25.98
N GLU A 34 17.61 -9.02 26.94
CA GLU A 34 16.99 -10.35 26.99
C GLU A 34 15.51 -10.26 27.40
N SER A 35 15.15 -9.42 28.38
CA SER A 35 13.73 -9.20 28.73
C SER A 35 12.90 -8.65 27.57
N TRP A 36 13.46 -7.74 26.74
CA TRP A 36 12.75 -7.24 25.55
C TRP A 36 12.61 -8.33 24.49
N SER A 37 13.71 -9.04 24.20
CA SER A 37 13.78 -10.09 23.18
C SER A 37 12.84 -11.27 23.53
N LEU A 38 12.83 -11.69 24.78
CA LEU A 38 11.92 -12.71 25.29
C LEU A 38 10.46 -12.25 25.25
N MET A 39 10.17 -10.99 25.63
CA MET A 39 8.79 -10.48 25.60
C MET A 39 8.22 -10.44 24.18
N ILE A 40 8.98 -9.91 23.21
CA ILE A 40 8.51 -9.86 21.81
C ILE A 40 8.34 -11.26 21.23
N GLN A 41 9.26 -12.20 21.52
CA GLN A 41 9.14 -13.60 21.09
C GLN A 41 7.87 -14.26 21.65
N LYS A 42 7.56 -14.05 22.93
CA LYS A 42 6.33 -14.57 23.56
C LYS A 42 5.06 -13.97 22.94
N ILE A 43 5.02 -12.67 22.69
CA ILE A 43 3.88 -12.00 22.04
C ILE A 43 3.68 -12.54 20.63
N VAL A 44 4.75 -12.64 19.85
CA VAL A 44 4.75 -13.12 18.46
C VAL A 44 4.35 -14.61 18.40
N PHE A 45 4.84 -15.46 19.31
CA PHE A 45 4.40 -16.86 19.42
C PHE A 45 2.92 -16.99 19.81
N SER A 46 2.46 -16.25 20.82
CA SER A 46 1.04 -16.24 21.21
C SER A 46 0.13 -15.72 20.11
N LEU A 47 0.55 -14.68 19.36
CA LEU A 47 -0.17 -14.21 18.17
C LEU A 47 -0.33 -15.33 17.14
N SER A 48 0.72 -16.09 16.86
CA SER A 48 0.64 -17.22 15.92
C SER A 48 -0.33 -18.30 16.39
N SER A 49 -0.34 -18.63 17.69
CA SER A 49 -1.27 -19.61 18.26
C SER A 49 -2.73 -19.16 18.15
N LEU A 50 -3.02 -17.90 18.49
CA LEU A 50 -4.38 -17.34 18.41
C LEU A 50 -4.84 -17.16 16.95
N LEU A 51 -3.91 -16.91 16.03
CA LEU A 51 -4.22 -16.86 14.59
C LEU A 51 -4.51 -18.26 14.00
N ASN A 52 -3.89 -19.32 14.50
CA ASN A 52 -4.24 -20.69 14.09
C ASN A 52 -5.73 -20.99 14.41
N GLU A 53 -6.20 -20.56 15.58
CA GLU A 53 -7.61 -20.70 16.00
C GLU A 53 -8.54 -19.75 15.22
N ALA A 54 -8.12 -18.49 15.00
CA ALA A 54 -8.96 -17.48 14.35
C ALA A 54 -9.06 -17.64 12.82
N LEU A 55 -8.08 -18.26 12.16
CA LEU A 55 -7.99 -18.42 10.71
C LEU A 55 -8.10 -19.89 10.25
N GLU A 56 -8.52 -20.79 11.14
CA GLU A 56 -8.75 -22.20 10.83
C GLU A 56 -9.69 -22.35 9.62
N GLY A 57 -9.25 -23.09 8.59
CA GLY A 57 -9.99 -23.26 7.33
C GLY A 57 -9.93 -22.09 6.33
N LEU A 58 -9.32 -20.95 6.69
CA LEU A 58 -9.28 -19.72 5.88
C LEU A 58 -7.88 -19.36 5.34
N GLU A 59 -6.81 -19.97 5.86
CA GLU A 59 -5.44 -19.78 5.38
C GLU A 59 -4.89 -21.02 4.66
N GLU A 60 -3.91 -20.81 3.78
CA GLU A 60 -3.15 -21.90 3.15
C GLU A 60 -2.20 -22.54 4.17
N ASP A 61 -2.28 -23.86 4.33
CA ASP A 61 -1.45 -24.65 5.27
C ASP A 61 0.05 -24.34 5.12
N SER A 62 0.53 -24.22 3.88
CA SER A 62 1.94 -23.91 3.56
C SER A 62 2.43 -22.58 4.15
N VAL A 63 1.56 -21.56 4.24
CA VAL A 63 1.89 -20.24 4.77
C VAL A 63 1.88 -20.24 6.30
N ARG A 64 1.00 -21.06 6.91
CA ARG A 64 1.00 -21.32 8.35
C ARG A 64 2.28 -22.06 8.76
N ASP A 65 2.64 -23.11 8.03
CA ASP A 65 3.79 -23.96 8.35
C ASP A 65 5.12 -23.21 8.14
N GLU A 66 5.24 -22.37 7.09
CA GLU A 66 6.36 -21.42 6.88
C GLU A 66 6.52 -20.49 8.10
N ALA A 67 5.42 -19.98 8.65
CA ALA A 67 5.45 -19.10 9.82
C ALA A 67 5.84 -19.84 11.11
N ILE A 68 5.32 -21.05 11.35
CA ILE A 68 5.66 -21.85 12.53
C ILE A 68 7.16 -22.20 12.53
N ALA A 69 7.72 -22.59 11.38
CA ALA A 69 9.15 -22.89 11.25
C ALA A 69 10.07 -21.67 11.50
N LEU A 70 9.59 -20.45 11.27
CA LEU A 70 10.31 -19.21 11.61
C LEU A 70 10.20 -18.85 13.10
N LEU A 71 9.17 -19.31 13.80
CA LEU A 71 8.90 -19.02 15.21
C LEU A 71 9.65 -19.96 16.15
N VAL A 72 9.74 -21.25 15.79
CA VAL A 72 10.44 -22.29 16.55
C VAL A 72 11.50 -22.91 15.64
N PRO A 73 12.77 -22.50 15.75
CA PRO A 73 13.85 -23.11 14.99
C PRO A 73 13.96 -24.61 15.28
N PRO A 74 14.27 -25.45 14.28
CA PRO A 74 14.36 -26.89 14.47
C PRO A 74 15.39 -27.24 15.56
N GLY A 75 14.98 -28.09 16.50
CA GLY A 75 15.81 -28.52 17.63
C GLY A 75 15.88 -27.54 18.82
N LYS A 76 14.99 -26.54 18.90
CA LYS A 76 14.82 -25.68 20.08
C LYS A 76 13.42 -25.79 20.66
N ASP A 77 13.32 -25.71 21.98
CA ASP A 77 12.04 -25.64 22.67
C ASP A 77 11.29 -24.34 22.33
N PRO A 78 9.94 -24.36 22.27
CA PRO A 78 9.14 -23.16 22.08
C PRO A 78 9.32 -22.18 23.24
N PRO A 79 9.19 -20.86 23.01
CA PRO A 79 9.31 -19.87 24.08
C PRO A 79 8.22 -20.09 25.15
N PRO A 80 8.51 -19.91 26.45
CA PRO A 80 7.53 -20.15 27.52
C PRO A 80 6.31 -19.26 27.35
N SER A 81 5.09 -19.79 27.57
CA SER A 81 3.85 -19.07 27.24
C SER A 81 3.76 -17.65 27.82
N LEU A 82 3.08 -16.77 27.07
CA LEU A 82 2.86 -15.40 27.52
C LEU A 82 2.01 -15.40 28.79
N GLY A 83 2.57 -14.88 29.89
CA GLY A 83 1.91 -14.87 31.20
C GLY A 83 1.98 -16.19 31.99
N GLY A 84 2.60 -17.24 31.47
CA GLY A 84 2.81 -18.51 32.20
C GLY A 84 1.57 -19.39 32.36
N GLN A 85 0.44 -19.05 31.75
CA GLN A 85 -0.71 -19.94 31.64
C GLN A 85 -0.52 -20.85 30.42
N MET A 86 -0.66 -22.16 30.62
CA MET A 86 -1.23 -22.99 29.56
C MET A 86 -2.67 -22.49 29.34
N MET A 87 -3.07 -22.31 28.09
CA MET A 87 -4.51 -22.21 27.81
C MET A 87 -5.10 -23.57 28.18
N SER A 88 -5.97 -23.62 29.19
CA SER A 88 -6.79 -24.81 29.39
C SER A 88 -7.74 -24.90 28.19
N GLU A 89 -7.84 -26.06 27.56
CA GLU A 89 -8.74 -26.31 26.42
C GLU A 89 -10.23 -26.17 26.83
N GLU A 90 -10.50 -26.06 28.12
CA GLU A 90 -11.84 -25.93 28.68
C GLU A 90 -12.41 -24.51 28.51
N SER A 91 -13.42 -24.41 27.64
CA SER A 91 -14.50 -23.40 27.62
C SER A 91 -14.35 -22.09 26.82
N LEU A 92 -13.64 -22.10 25.69
CA LEU A 92 -14.03 -21.22 24.56
C LEU A 92 -15.23 -21.86 23.82
N ASN A 93 -16.44 -21.61 24.33
CA ASN A 93 -17.68 -22.02 23.65
C ASN A 93 -17.66 -21.55 22.18
N LYS A 94 -17.92 -22.46 21.23
CA LYS A 94 -17.86 -22.22 19.78
C LYS A 94 -19.02 -21.32 19.27
N GLY A 95 -19.05 -20.05 19.65
CA GLY A 95 -20.04 -19.06 19.23
C GLY A 95 -19.45 -17.67 19.04
N GLU A 96 -20.15 -16.78 18.35
CA GLU A 96 -19.68 -15.45 17.89
C GLU A 96 -19.01 -14.62 19.01
N ARG A 97 -19.50 -14.74 20.26
CA ARG A 97 -18.95 -14.02 21.41
C ARG A 97 -17.53 -14.46 21.79
N SER A 98 -17.12 -15.71 21.57
CA SER A 98 -15.73 -16.14 21.81
C SER A 98 -14.81 -15.65 20.69
N GLN A 99 -15.26 -15.70 19.44
CA GLN A 99 -14.52 -15.17 18.29
C GLN A 99 -14.30 -13.65 18.39
N LEU A 100 -15.28 -12.88 18.88
CA LEU A 100 -15.11 -11.45 19.22
C LEU A 100 -13.99 -11.22 20.24
N LEU A 101 -13.92 -12.03 21.30
CA LEU A 101 -12.90 -11.93 22.35
C LEU A 101 -11.51 -12.33 21.81
N LEU A 102 -11.44 -13.38 20.99
CA LEU A 102 -10.23 -13.84 20.31
C LEU A 102 -9.64 -12.75 19.41
N ILE A 103 -10.46 -12.17 18.53
CA ILE A 103 -10.03 -11.11 17.60
C ILE A 103 -9.62 -9.84 18.37
N SER A 104 -10.36 -9.46 19.41
CA SER A 104 -9.99 -8.34 20.29
C SER A 104 -8.63 -8.58 20.99
N THR A 105 -8.37 -9.81 21.42
CA THR A 105 -7.11 -10.24 22.02
C THR A 105 -5.95 -10.16 21.01
N ILE A 106 -6.16 -10.67 19.78
CA ILE A 106 -5.17 -10.61 18.69
C ILE A 106 -4.83 -9.15 18.35
N SER A 107 -5.82 -8.30 18.13
CA SER A 107 -5.62 -6.87 17.85
C SER A 107 -4.90 -6.15 19.00
N SER A 108 -5.16 -6.54 20.25
CA SER A 108 -4.46 -6.00 21.43
C SER A 108 -2.98 -6.43 21.46
N LEU A 109 -2.67 -7.68 21.13
CA LEU A 109 -1.28 -8.16 21.05
C LEU A 109 -0.54 -7.60 19.83
N MET A 110 -1.22 -7.36 18.70
CA MET A 110 -0.67 -6.61 17.56
C MET A 110 -0.32 -5.17 17.98
N ASN A 111 -1.21 -4.47 18.67
CA ASN A 111 -0.92 -3.13 19.21
C ASN A 111 0.25 -3.12 20.23
N CYS A 112 0.37 -4.19 21.03
CA CYS A 112 1.54 -4.39 21.90
C CYS A 112 2.83 -4.50 21.08
N CYS A 113 2.82 -5.30 20.01
CA CYS A 113 3.94 -5.42 19.05
C CYS A 113 4.29 -4.07 18.41
N CYS A 114 3.29 -3.32 17.90
CA CYS A 114 3.47 -1.97 17.38
C CYS A 114 4.14 -1.04 18.39
N THR A 115 3.67 -1.06 19.64
CA THR A 115 4.22 -0.24 20.73
C THR A 115 5.68 -0.61 21.02
N MET A 116 6.01 -1.91 21.10
CA MET A 116 7.39 -2.38 21.33
C MET A 116 8.36 -2.00 20.20
N LEU A 117 7.90 -1.97 18.95
CA LEU A 117 8.71 -1.67 17.76
C LEU A 117 8.98 -0.17 17.58
N THR A 118 8.06 0.69 18.02
CA THR A 118 8.12 2.15 17.78
C THR A 118 8.55 2.97 18.98
N SER A 119 8.48 2.39 20.19
CA SER A 119 8.87 3.08 21.42
C SER A 119 10.36 3.00 21.70
N PHE A 120 10.91 4.06 22.29
CA PHE A 120 12.29 4.06 22.81
C PHE A 120 12.55 2.91 23.79
N TYR A 121 13.71 2.27 23.71
CA TYR A 121 14.20 1.30 24.69
C TYR A 121 15.66 1.64 25.04
N PRO A 122 16.09 1.54 26.30
CA PRO A 122 17.39 2.06 26.75
C PRO A 122 18.61 1.29 26.20
N VAL A 123 18.42 0.11 25.60
CA VAL A 123 19.49 -0.76 25.09
C VAL A 123 19.17 -1.18 23.65
N GLN A 124 20.19 -1.41 22.83
CA GLN A 124 20.01 -1.93 21.47
C GLN A 124 19.49 -3.37 21.50
N VAL A 125 18.35 -3.60 20.83
CA VAL A 125 17.65 -4.88 20.77
C VAL A 125 17.61 -5.43 19.34
N ALA A 126 17.58 -6.76 19.21
CA ALA A 126 17.45 -7.43 17.92
C ALA A 126 15.98 -7.73 17.63
N VAL A 127 15.40 -7.07 16.62
CA VAL A 127 14.00 -7.27 16.25
C VAL A 127 13.83 -8.60 15.48
N PRO A 128 12.89 -9.49 15.85
CA PRO A 128 12.62 -10.73 15.11
C PRO A 128 11.79 -10.44 13.85
N VAL A 129 12.41 -9.78 12.86
CA VAL A 129 11.72 -9.26 11.66
C VAL A 129 10.99 -10.35 10.89
N ARG A 130 11.67 -11.45 10.54
CA ARG A 130 11.08 -12.54 9.73
C ARG A 130 9.84 -13.16 10.40
N PRO A 131 9.85 -13.56 11.69
CA PRO A 131 8.66 -13.97 12.42
C PRO A 131 7.50 -12.95 12.38
N ILE A 132 7.79 -11.66 12.59
CA ILE A 132 6.76 -10.61 12.55
C ILE A 132 6.16 -10.48 11.14
N LEU A 133 7.00 -10.47 10.10
CA LEU A 133 6.54 -10.41 8.71
C LEU A 133 5.76 -11.66 8.29
N ALA A 134 6.08 -12.84 8.82
CA ALA A 134 5.33 -14.07 8.56
C ALA A 134 3.90 -13.98 9.12
N ILE A 135 3.73 -13.48 10.35
CA ILE A 135 2.42 -13.22 10.95
C ILE A 135 1.61 -12.20 10.14
N VAL A 136 2.23 -11.08 9.76
CA VAL A 136 1.60 -10.07 8.89
C VAL A 136 1.19 -10.70 7.55
N ARG A 137 2.05 -11.51 6.93
CA ARG A 137 1.77 -12.18 5.65
C ARG A 137 0.58 -13.14 5.76
N ARG A 138 0.47 -13.94 6.82
CA ARG A 138 -0.67 -14.85 7.05
C ARG A 138 -1.99 -14.08 6.96
N VAL A 139 -2.17 -13.07 7.80
CA VAL A 139 -3.41 -12.28 7.86
C VAL A 139 -3.71 -11.56 6.55
N LEU A 140 -2.71 -10.94 5.91
CA LEU A 140 -2.91 -10.18 4.67
C LEU A 140 -3.19 -11.07 3.45
N MET A 141 -2.83 -12.36 3.48
CA MET A 141 -3.09 -13.27 2.36
C MET A 141 -4.49 -13.90 2.40
N VAL A 142 -5.12 -13.99 3.58
CA VAL A 142 -6.51 -14.44 3.74
C VAL A 142 -7.47 -13.47 3.05
N ASN A 143 -8.34 -14.00 2.21
CA ASN A 143 -9.31 -13.29 1.37
C ASN A 143 -10.78 -13.71 1.65
N GLY A 144 -11.00 -14.60 2.62
CA GLY A 144 -12.34 -15.09 3.01
C GLY A 144 -12.94 -16.18 2.11
N SER A 145 -12.25 -16.61 1.04
CA SER A 145 -12.65 -17.80 0.29
C SER A 145 -12.20 -19.06 1.03
N LEU A 146 -13.04 -20.10 1.06
CA LEU A 146 -12.66 -21.42 1.55
C LEU A 146 -11.59 -22.02 0.64
N SER A 147 -10.60 -22.69 1.23
CA SER A 147 -9.72 -23.58 0.47
C SER A 147 -10.52 -24.79 0.00
N GLU A 148 -10.48 -25.10 -1.30
CA GLU A 148 -11.17 -26.27 -1.89
C GLU A 148 -10.71 -27.61 -1.28
N SER A 149 -9.57 -27.63 -0.60
CA SER A 149 -8.98 -28.81 0.07
C SER A 149 -9.54 -29.11 1.46
N LEU A 150 -10.27 -28.19 2.10
CA LEU A 150 -10.66 -28.30 3.52
C LEU A 150 -12.17 -28.53 3.68
N GLN A 151 -12.54 -29.67 4.27
CA GLN A 151 -13.90 -29.89 4.74
C GLN A 151 -14.21 -28.90 5.89
N PRO A 152 -15.38 -28.23 5.88
CA PRO A 152 -15.68 -27.19 6.86
C PRO A 152 -15.98 -27.78 8.25
N PHE A 153 -15.00 -27.75 9.14
CA PHE A 153 -15.19 -27.98 10.59
C PHE A 153 -15.81 -26.76 11.31
N THR A 154 -15.83 -25.59 10.64
CA THR A 154 -16.46 -24.35 11.10
C THR A 154 -17.89 -24.24 10.57
N THR A 155 -18.80 -23.67 11.36
CA THR A 155 -20.17 -23.41 10.87
C THR A 155 -20.20 -22.20 9.94
N ALA A 156 -21.14 -22.17 8.98
CA ALA A 156 -21.26 -21.05 8.06
C ALA A 156 -21.42 -19.68 8.77
N MET A 157 -22.12 -19.65 9.91
CA MET A 157 -22.26 -18.47 10.77
C MET A 157 -20.90 -17.99 11.34
N GLN A 158 -20.06 -18.92 11.81
CA GLN A 158 -18.71 -18.59 12.31
C GLN A 158 -17.82 -18.07 11.18
N GLN A 159 -17.93 -18.65 9.99
CA GLN A 159 -17.18 -18.18 8.82
C GLN A 159 -17.60 -16.77 8.40
N GLU A 160 -18.91 -16.51 8.28
CA GLU A 160 -19.45 -15.18 7.98
C GLU A 160 -18.99 -14.15 9.01
N PHE A 161 -19.03 -14.52 10.30
CA PHE A 161 -18.53 -13.67 11.37
C PHE A 161 -17.03 -13.35 11.22
N VAL A 162 -16.16 -14.35 11.04
CA VAL A 162 -14.71 -14.11 10.87
C VAL A 162 -14.43 -13.28 9.62
N CYS A 163 -15.11 -13.54 8.51
CA CYS A 163 -15.01 -12.73 7.28
C CYS A 163 -15.45 -11.27 7.50
N SER A 164 -16.45 -11.01 8.36
CA SER A 164 -16.86 -9.64 8.72
C SER A 164 -15.77 -8.87 9.49
N GLN A 165 -14.96 -9.57 10.28
CA GLN A 165 -13.89 -8.98 11.11
C GLN A 165 -12.52 -8.94 10.41
N LEU A 166 -12.34 -9.74 9.35
CA LEU A 166 -11.10 -9.83 8.59
C LEU A 166 -10.53 -8.45 8.15
N PRO A 167 -11.33 -7.45 7.69
CA PRO A 167 -10.81 -6.12 7.38
C PRO A 167 -10.15 -5.42 8.57
N ALA A 168 -10.71 -5.54 9.78
CA ALA A 168 -10.14 -4.95 10.99
C ALA A 168 -8.83 -5.65 11.40
N LEU A 169 -8.76 -6.97 11.23
CA LEU A 169 -7.55 -7.76 11.50
C LEU A 169 -6.44 -7.46 10.47
N GLN A 170 -6.79 -7.28 9.20
CA GLN A 170 -5.88 -6.82 8.15
C GLN A 170 -5.38 -5.39 8.44
N LEU A 171 -6.24 -4.49 8.90
CA LEU A 171 -5.82 -3.14 9.32
C LEU A 171 -4.78 -3.21 10.44
N CYS A 172 -5.03 -3.98 11.50
CA CYS A 172 -4.07 -4.18 12.60
C CYS A 172 -2.73 -4.77 12.10
N SER A 173 -2.77 -5.67 11.12
CA SER A 173 -1.56 -6.24 10.50
C SER A 173 -0.78 -5.23 9.65
N LEU A 174 -1.48 -4.34 8.93
CA LEU A 174 -0.86 -3.19 8.27
C LEU A 174 -0.27 -2.18 9.28
N GLU A 175 -0.86 -2.04 10.48
CA GLU A 175 -0.26 -1.23 11.55
C GLU A 175 1.04 -1.84 12.08
N VAL A 176 1.09 -3.17 12.27
CA VAL A 176 2.33 -3.89 12.63
C VAL A 176 3.38 -3.72 11.54
N LEU A 177 3.01 -3.81 10.26
CA LEU A 177 3.92 -3.59 9.15
C LEU A 177 4.46 -2.15 9.10
N ALA A 178 3.58 -1.16 9.33
CA ALA A 178 3.97 0.24 9.45
C ALA A 178 4.92 0.47 10.64
N ALA A 179 4.69 -0.21 11.77
CA ALA A 179 5.53 -0.15 12.95
C ALA A 179 6.92 -0.75 12.71
N VAL A 180 7.02 -1.87 11.96
CA VAL A 180 8.32 -2.44 11.52
C VAL A 180 9.08 -1.43 10.65
N VAL A 181 8.43 -0.85 9.63
CA VAL A 181 9.05 0.15 8.73
C VAL A 181 9.53 1.38 9.50
N LYS A 182 8.70 1.95 10.39
CA LYS A 182 9.02 3.17 11.15
C LYS A 182 10.04 2.96 12.27
N GLY A 183 9.98 1.81 12.94
CA GLY A 183 10.88 1.45 14.04
C GLY A 183 12.28 1.10 13.55
N MET A 184 12.39 0.29 12.49
CA MET A 184 13.69 -0.16 11.97
C MET A 184 14.36 0.82 11.01
N ARG A 185 13.58 1.57 10.22
CA ARG A 185 14.11 2.48 9.17
C ARG A 185 15.13 1.73 8.30
N CYS A 186 16.27 2.34 7.97
CA CYS A 186 17.32 1.76 7.12
C CYS A 186 17.86 0.39 7.60
N GLN A 187 17.67 0.00 8.87
CA GLN A 187 18.05 -1.34 9.35
C GLN A 187 17.18 -2.46 8.75
N LEU A 188 16.06 -2.12 8.12
CA LEU A 188 15.16 -3.05 7.44
C LEU A 188 15.66 -3.48 6.05
N LEU A 189 16.72 -2.86 5.50
CA LEU A 189 17.25 -3.16 4.16
C LEU A 189 17.46 -4.67 3.87
N PRO A 190 17.99 -5.51 4.78
CA PRO A 190 18.13 -6.96 4.54
C PRO A 190 16.80 -7.72 4.39
N HIS A 191 15.66 -7.09 4.71
CA HIS A 191 14.31 -7.67 4.69
C HIS A 191 13.34 -6.87 3.81
N VAL A 192 13.81 -5.80 3.13
CA VAL A 192 12.94 -4.90 2.36
C VAL A 192 12.23 -5.64 1.22
N ALA A 193 12.88 -6.62 0.59
CA ALA A 193 12.28 -7.44 -0.46
C ALA A 193 11.06 -8.24 0.03
N ASP A 194 11.07 -8.74 1.27
CA ASP A 194 9.94 -9.45 1.86
C ASP A 194 8.78 -8.49 2.15
N VAL A 195 9.07 -7.29 2.67
CA VAL A 195 8.08 -6.23 2.91
C VAL A 195 7.42 -5.80 1.60
N VAL A 196 8.21 -5.57 0.54
CA VAL A 196 7.71 -5.25 -0.80
C VAL A 196 6.84 -6.39 -1.32
N ARG A 197 7.30 -7.64 -1.28
CA ARG A 197 6.55 -8.82 -1.74
C ARG A 197 5.19 -8.95 -1.04
N ILE A 198 5.13 -8.73 0.28
CA ILE A 198 3.89 -8.73 1.06
C ILE A 198 2.96 -7.58 0.62
N LEU A 199 3.47 -6.34 0.56
CA LEU A 199 2.68 -5.17 0.17
C LEU A 199 2.12 -5.30 -1.25
N MET A 200 2.96 -5.64 -2.24
CA MET A 200 2.54 -5.71 -3.64
C MET A 200 1.59 -6.90 -3.88
N GLY A 201 1.81 -8.02 -3.19
CA GLY A 201 0.86 -9.14 -3.18
C GLY A 201 -0.50 -8.78 -2.55
N TYR A 202 -0.50 -7.91 -1.54
CA TYR A 202 -1.72 -7.41 -0.91
C TYR A 202 -2.46 -6.38 -1.76
N PHE A 203 -1.76 -5.42 -2.36
CA PHE A 203 -2.36 -4.37 -3.23
C PHE A 203 -3.18 -4.96 -4.39
N LYS A 204 -2.70 -6.05 -5.00
CA LYS A 204 -3.41 -6.78 -6.06
C LYS A 204 -4.73 -7.42 -5.61
N LYS A 205 -4.86 -7.75 -4.32
CA LYS A 205 -6.03 -8.40 -3.73
C LYS A 205 -6.97 -7.42 -3.01
N CYS A 206 -6.46 -6.26 -2.57
CA CYS A 206 -7.18 -5.36 -1.67
C CYS A 206 -8.04 -4.32 -2.41
N TRP A 207 -9.35 -4.39 -2.20
CA TRP A 207 -10.33 -3.46 -2.77
C TRP A 207 -10.86 -2.42 -1.76
N LEU A 208 -10.64 -2.62 -0.47
CA LEU A 208 -11.20 -1.77 0.58
C LEU A 208 -10.41 -0.45 0.71
N SER A 209 -11.12 0.67 0.61
CA SER A 209 -10.53 2.01 0.51
C SER A 209 -9.66 2.37 1.72
N GLU A 210 -10.07 2.03 2.94
CA GLU A 210 -9.32 2.27 4.18
C GLU A 210 -7.99 1.49 4.20
N LEU A 211 -8.03 0.22 3.81
CA LEU A 211 -6.85 -0.65 3.79
C LEU A 211 -5.87 -0.26 2.68
N ARG A 212 -6.37 0.13 1.50
CA ARG A 212 -5.56 0.75 0.42
C ARG A 212 -4.92 2.06 0.88
N THR A 213 -5.65 2.91 1.61
CA THR A 213 -5.14 4.16 2.20
C THR A 213 -3.95 3.89 3.13
N LYS A 214 -4.08 2.91 4.03
CA LYS A 214 -2.99 2.48 4.92
C LYS A 214 -1.81 1.89 4.14
N GLY A 215 -2.09 1.07 3.11
CA GLY A 215 -1.08 0.51 2.20
C GLY A 215 -0.23 1.59 1.52
N TYR A 216 -0.86 2.65 1.00
CA TYR A 216 -0.14 3.77 0.38
C TYR A 216 0.69 4.57 1.39
N SER A 217 0.18 4.78 2.62
CA SER A 217 0.98 5.40 3.68
C SER A 217 2.25 4.58 3.99
N ILE A 218 2.16 3.25 4.03
CA ILE A 218 3.33 2.38 4.26
C ILE A 218 4.30 2.48 3.07
N VAL A 219 3.79 2.48 1.84
CA VAL A 219 4.58 2.68 0.61
C VAL A 219 5.33 4.01 0.64
N LYS A 220 4.65 5.12 1.01
CA LYS A 220 5.24 6.46 1.15
C LYS A 220 6.39 6.44 2.18
N ASP A 221 6.13 5.91 3.37
CA ASP A 221 7.13 5.77 4.43
C ASP A 221 8.33 4.92 3.96
N LEU A 222 8.07 3.83 3.25
CA LEU A 222 9.09 2.90 2.74
C LEU A 222 9.96 3.53 1.64
N LEU A 223 9.37 4.30 0.72
CA LEU A 223 10.11 5.04 -0.31
C LEU A 223 11.02 6.09 0.33
N ILE A 224 10.50 6.88 1.27
CA ILE A 224 11.26 7.94 1.96
C ILE A 224 12.40 7.37 2.80
N LEU A 225 12.19 6.23 3.49
CA LEU A 225 13.19 5.64 4.38
C LEU A 225 14.25 4.77 3.69
N MET A 226 13.92 4.14 2.55
CA MET A 226 14.82 3.18 1.86
C MET A 226 15.41 3.70 0.55
N GLY A 227 14.85 4.76 -0.03
CA GLY A 227 15.40 5.40 -1.23
C GLY A 227 15.16 4.64 -2.55
N ALA A 228 15.89 5.08 -3.58
CA ALA A 228 15.67 4.73 -4.99
C ALA A 228 15.67 3.22 -5.30
N GLY A 229 16.45 2.42 -4.55
CA GLY A 229 16.50 0.97 -4.72
C GLY A 229 15.14 0.30 -4.50
N THR A 230 14.32 0.83 -3.57
CA THR A 230 12.98 0.28 -3.30
C THR A 230 11.93 0.79 -4.29
N ALA A 231 12.12 2.01 -4.83
CA ALA A 231 11.25 2.57 -5.87
C ALA A 231 11.22 1.69 -7.13
N LEU A 232 12.35 1.09 -7.54
CA LEU A 232 12.41 0.15 -8.66
C LEU A 232 11.36 -0.97 -8.56
N TYR A 233 11.30 -1.66 -7.42
CA TYR A 233 10.44 -2.84 -7.23
C TYR A 233 8.98 -2.51 -6.96
N ILE A 234 8.68 -1.32 -6.43
CA ILE A 234 7.33 -0.88 -6.06
C ILE A 234 6.63 -0.13 -7.20
N SER A 235 7.40 0.59 -8.04
CA SER A 235 6.90 1.55 -9.03
C SER A 235 5.68 1.07 -9.82
N HIS A 236 5.80 -0.07 -10.51
CA HIS A 236 4.75 -0.62 -11.37
C HIS A 236 3.39 -0.74 -10.66
N GLU A 237 3.38 -1.31 -9.45
CA GLU A 237 2.16 -1.61 -8.72
C GLU A 237 1.52 -0.33 -8.16
N VAL A 238 2.32 0.60 -7.63
CA VAL A 238 1.83 1.89 -7.12
C VAL A 238 1.28 2.77 -8.24
N ILE A 239 1.94 2.77 -9.40
CA ILE A 239 1.46 3.49 -10.58
C ILE A 239 0.14 2.86 -11.06
N SER A 240 0.09 1.54 -11.24
CA SER A 240 -1.11 0.82 -11.69
C SER A 240 -2.30 1.06 -10.76
N ASN A 241 -2.12 0.88 -9.45
CA ASN A 241 -3.17 1.10 -8.46
C ASN A 241 -3.52 2.60 -8.34
N GLY A 242 -2.55 3.50 -8.44
CA GLY A 242 -2.77 4.94 -8.43
C GLY A 242 -3.66 5.40 -9.60
N PHE A 243 -3.47 4.83 -10.80
CA PHE A 243 -4.38 5.05 -11.93
C PHE A 243 -5.81 4.55 -11.67
N ILE A 244 -6.00 3.52 -10.85
CA ILE A 244 -7.34 3.00 -10.51
C ILE A 244 -8.00 3.90 -9.45
N ASP A 245 -7.29 4.25 -8.38
CA ASP A 245 -7.85 5.01 -7.25
C ASP A 245 -8.05 6.50 -7.55
N LEU A 246 -7.21 7.07 -8.42
CA LEU A 246 -7.25 8.47 -8.83
C LEU A 246 -8.08 8.72 -10.10
N ARG A 247 -8.63 7.67 -10.73
CA ARG A 247 -9.60 7.83 -11.81
C ARG A 247 -10.80 8.64 -11.33
N LEU A 248 -10.97 9.81 -11.92
CA LEU A 248 -12.13 10.64 -11.71
C LEU A 248 -13.22 10.20 -12.68
N ALA A 249 -14.42 9.96 -12.16
CA ALA A 249 -15.59 9.70 -12.98
C ALA A 249 -16.01 11.01 -13.70
N GLY A 250 -15.33 11.30 -14.80
CA GLY A 250 -15.61 12.48 -15.62
C GLY A 250 -16.96 12.32 -16.34
N PRO A 251 -17.83 13.35 -16.33
CA PRO A 251 -19.05 13.35 -17.12
C PRO A 251 -18.69 13.46 -18.61
N GLY A 252 -18.53 12.31 -19.29
CA GLY A 252 -18.33 12.25 -20.74
C GLY A 252 -17.24 11.30 -21.26
N SER A 253 -16.54 10.52 -20.42
CA SER A 253 -15.50 9.59 -20.89
C SER A 253 -16.07 8.30 -21.49
N ASN A 254 -16.58 8.40 -22.72
CA ASN A 254 -16.86 7.23 -23.55
C ASN A 254 -15.55 6.61 -24.07
N GLY A 255 -15.13 5.53 -23.42
CA GLY A 255 -14.30 4.44 -23.95
C GLY A 255 -13.10 4.74 -24.88
N ALA A 256 -11.89 4.66 -24.33
CA ALA A 256 -10.68 4.37 -25.10
C ALA A 256 -9.71 3.43 -24.32
N PHE A 257 -9.75 2.15 -24.70
CA PHE A 257 -8.72 1.09 -24.58
C PHE A 257 -7.65 1.14 -23.46
N VAL A 258 -7.60 0.07 -22.66
CA VAL A 258 -6.73 -1.09 -22.96
C VAL A 258 -7.52 -2.38 -22.64
N LYS A 259 -7.58 -3.32 -23.60
CA LYS A 259 -7.94 -4.72 -23.36
C LYS A 259 -6.75 -5.57 -23.74
N GLU A 260 -6.15 -6.26 -22.79
CA GLU A 260 -5.28 -7.40 -23.08
C GLU A 260 -6.17 -8.61 -23.39
N SER A 261 -5.77 -9.39 -24.38
CA SER A 261 -6.55 -10.50 -24.94
C SER A 261 -6.22 -11.84 -24.28
N PRO A 262 -7.21 -12.58 -23.78
CA PRO A 262 -7.09 -14.02 -23.58
C PRO A 262 -7.36 -14.78 -24.89
N ILE A 263 -6.60 -15.84 -25.05
CA ILE A 263 -6.54 -16.83 -26.14
C ILE A 263 -7.92 -17.35 -26.59
N GLU A 264 -8.01 -17.70 -27.87
CA GLU A 264 -9.17 -18.32 -28.51
C GLU A 264 -9.63 -19.61 -27.81
N ALA A 265 -10.92 -19.70 -27.52
CA ALA A 265 -11.62 -20.98 -27.32
C ALA A 265 -12.97 -20.93 -28.05
N THR A 266 -13.01 -21.61 -29.19
CA THR A 266 -14.14 -21.70 -30.10
C THR A 266 -15.37 -22.32 -29.42
N LEU A 267 -16.56 -21.72 -29.59
CA LEU A 267 -17.78 -22.44 -29.98
C LEU A 267 -18.92 -21.48 -30.35
N GLN A 268 -19.60 -21.80 -31.46
CA GLN A 268 -20.66 -21.00 -32.07
C GLN A 268 -22.04 -21.30 -31.43
N ARG A 269 -22.96 -20.33 -31.42
CA ARG A 269 -24.29 -20.48 -32.05
C ARG A 269 -25.09 -19.18 -32.19
N GLN A 270 -25.93 -19.15 -33.22
CA GLN A 270 -26.69 -17.99 -33.72
C GLN A 270 -28.14 -17.92 -33.14
N PRO A 271 -28.86 -16.78 -33.26
CA PRO A 271 -30.06 -16.45 -32.47
C PRO A 271 -31.41 -16.66 -33.19
N LYS A 272 -32.56 -16.60 -32.47
CA LYS A 272 -33.92 -16.36 -33.05
C LYS A 272 -35.05 -15.95 -32.07
N LYS A 273 -35.57 -14.71 -32.26
CA LYS A 273 -36.97 -14.17 -32.26
C LYS A 273 -38.07 -14.56 -31.20
N ARG A 274 -38.62 -13.51 -30.53
CA ARG A 274 -40.05 -13.03 -30.31
C ARG A 274 -41.24 -14.05 -30.40
N LYS A 275 -42.42 -13.94 -29.72
CA LYS A 275 -43.17 -12.87 -28.98
C LYS A 275 -44.43 -13.43 -28.22
N HIS A 276 -44.86 -12.82 -27.08
CA HIS A 276 -46.20 -12.84 -26.38
C HIS A 276 -46.90 -14.20 -26.02
N GLY A 277 -47.84 -14.34 -25.06
CA GLY A 277 -48.61 -13.38 -24.22
C GLY A 277 -49.18 -14.00 -22.89
N THR A 278 -50.22 -13.37 -22.30
CA THR A 278 -50.56 -13.35 -20.84
C THR A 278 -51.76 -14.24 -20.40
N VAL A 279 -51.83 -14.62 -19.09
CA VAL A 279 -53.02 -14.67 -18.15
C VAL A 279 -52.95 -15.84 -17.12
N THR A 280 -52.67 -15.49 -15.84
CA THR A 280 -53.39 -15.81 -14.55
C THR A 280 -53.90 -17.28 -14.29
N VAL A 281 -53.71 -18.04 -13.18
CA VAL A 281 -53.27 -17.83 -11.75
C VAL A 281 -52.86 -19.23 -11.09
N PRO A 282 -52.41 -19.38 -9.81
CA PRO A 282 -51.57 -20.54 -9.36
C PRO A 282 -52.25 -21.58 -8.41
N PRO A 283 -51.56 -22.66 -7.93
CA PRO A 283 -50.72 -22.57 -6.70
C PRO A 283 -49.45 -23.48 -6.61
N VAL A 284 -48.47 -23.03 -5.79
CA VAL A 284 -47.44 -23.76 -5.00
C VAL A 284 -46.57 -24.87 -5.65
N ALA A 285 -45.27 -24.59 -5.89
CA ALA A 285 -44.11 -25.23 -5.23
C ALA A 285 -42.72 -24.84 -5.82
N GLN A 286 -41.83 -24.36 -4.93
CA GLN A 286 -40.34 -24.50 -4.91
C GLN A 286 -39.41 -24.00 -6.06
N HIS A 287 -38.23 -23.51 -5.60
CA HIS A 287 -36.97 -23.17 -6.29
C HIS A 287 -36.79 -21.83 -7.04
N ALA A 288 -35.71 -21.14 -6.63
CA ALA A 288 -34.87 -20.18 -7.36
C ALA A 288 -35.49 -18.87 -7.90
N LEU A 289 -35.54 -17.82 -7.06
CA LEU A 289 -34.77 -16.57 -7.26
C LEU A 289 -34.99 -15.60 -6.08
N PHE A 290 -33.92 -15.18 -5.40
CA PHE A 290 -33.92 -13.89 -4.70
C PHE A 290 -32.75 -13.01 -5.16
N GLY A 291 -32.62 -12.92 -6.49
CA GLY A 291 -31.95 -11.80 -7.13
C GLY A 291 -32.81 -10.53 -6.98
N SER A 292 -32.81 -9.95 -5.78
CA SER A 292 -33.23 -8.58 -5.55
C SER A 292 -32.02 -7.85 -4.97
N GLY A 293 -31.33 -7.03 -5.77
CA GLY A 293 -31.99 -5.81 -6.20
C GLY A 293 -31.82 -4.69 -5.17
N VAL A 294 -30.84 -4.81 -4.27
CA VAL A 294 -30.18 -3.64 -3.65
C VAL A 294 -29.67 -2.78 -4.79
N LYS A 295 -30.48 -1.78 -5.18
CA LYS A 295 -30.07 -0.72 -6.09
C LYS A 295 -28.80 -0.13 -5.52
N ALA A 296 -27.69 -0.29 -6.24
CA ALA A 296 -26.45 0.40 -5.93
C ALA A 296 -26.75 1.91 -5.91
N SER A 297 -26.88 2.46 -4.71
CA SER A 297 -27.14 3.87 -4.50
C SER A 297 -25.90 4.64 -4.91
N LYS A 298 -25.96 5.25 -6.10
CA LYS A 298 -25.10 6.32 -6.63
C LYS A 298 -23.73 6.47 -5.95
N ASP A 299 -22.69 6.09 -6.68
CA ASP A 299 -21.32 6.59 -6.54
C ASP A 299 -20.85 6.76 -5.09
N SER A 300 -20.34 5.68 -4.47
CA SER A 300 -19.39 5.88 -3.38
C SER A 300 -18.12 6.50 -3.98
N PRO A 301 -17.83 7.79 -3.74
CA PRO A 301 -16.61 8.38 -4.26
C PRO A 301 -15.43 7.66 -3.60
N THR A 302 -14.39 7.33 -4.36
CA THR A 302 -13.10 6.93 -3.78
C THR A 302 -12.72 7.95 -2.72
N SER A 303 -12.58 7.49 -1.47
CA SER A 303 -12.45 8.35 -0.29
C SER A 303 -11.37 9.41 -0.52
N ILE A 304 -11.62 10.66 -0.09
CA ILE A 304 -10.64 11.75 -0.24
C ILE A 304 -9.31 11.35 0.43
N ALA A 305 -9.37 10.63 1.56
CA ALA A 305 -8.19 10.08 2.23
C ALA A 305 -7.40 9.08 1.36
N LEU A 306 -8.09 8.21 0.61
CA LEU A 306 -7.45 7.28 -0.33
C LEU A 306 -6.78 8.03 -1.48
N LYS A 307 -7.45 9.05 -2.03
CA LYS A 307 -6.88 9.88 -3.10
C LYS A 307 -5.65 10.64 -2.63
N ILE A 308 -5.70 11.21 -1.43
CA ILE A 308 -4.54 11.84 -0.79
C ILE A 308 -3.40 10.83 -0.66
N ALA A 309 -3.62 9.69 0.00
CA ALA A 309 -2.56 8.71 0.23
C ALA A 309 -1.95 8.18 -1.08
N ALA A 310 -2.77 7.93 -2.11
CA ALA A 310 -2.30 7.54 -3.44
C ALA A 310 -1.45 8.64 -4.11
N VAL A 311 -1.86 9.90 -4.04
CA VAL A 311 -1.08 11.05 -4.57
C VAL A 311 0.22 11.25 -3.79
N GLU A 312 0.20 11.16 -2.46
CA GLU A 312 1.43 11.26 -1.64
C GLU A 312 2.41 10.11 -1.91
N ALA A 313 1.91 8.90 -2.16
CA ALA A 313 2.74 7.76 -2.54
C ALA A 313 3.36 7.94 -3.95
N LEU A 314 2.61 8.53 -4.89
CA LEU A 314 3.15 8.94 -6.19
C LEU A 314 4.19 10.05 -6.02
N GLU A 315 3.92 11.11 -5.25
CA GLU A 315 4.89 12.18 -4.95
C GLU A 315 6.21 11.61 -4.40
N ALA A 316 6.13 10.74 -3.38
CA ALA A 316 7.30 10.06 -2.83
C ALA A 316 8.03 9.22 -3.88
N LEU A 317 7.31 8.52 -4.76
CA LEU A 317 7.89 7.75 -5.86
C LEU A 317 8.60 8.66 -6.88
N LEU A 318 8.12 9.87 -7.13
CA LEU A 318 8.76 10.85 -8.00
C LEU A 318 10.03 11.42 -7.38
N ILE A 319 9.97 11.86 -6.12
CA ILE A 319 11.11 12.43 -5.40
C ILE A 319 12.25 11.41 -5.30
N VAL A 320 11.92 10.14 -5.03
CA VAL A 320 12.90 9.08 -4.74
C VAL A 320 13.31 8.28 -5.98
N GLY A 321 12.38 7.99 -6.88
CA GLY A 321 12.55 7.11 -8.03
C GLY A 321 12.36 7.78 -9.39
N GLY A 322 12.18 9.10 -9.44
CA GLY A 322 11.88 9.82 -10.68
C GLY A 322 12.95 9.71 -11.77
N ALA A 323 14.23 9.66 -11.38
CA ALA A 323 15.37 9.53 -12.29
C ALA A 323 15.64 8.07 -12.77
N LEU A 324 14.78 7.11 -12.43
CA LEU A 324 14.94 5.71 -12.83
C LEU A 324 14.57 5.52 -14.32
N ARG A 325 15.44 4.83 -15.07
CA ARG A 325 15.60 4.93 -16.54
C ARG A 325 14.46 4.40 -17.44
N SER A 326 13.23 4.24 -16.95
CA SER A 326 12.09 3.73 -17.75
C SER A 326 11.06 4.83 -18.06
N ASP A 327 11.34 5.65 -19.08
CA ASP A 327 10.48 6.78 -19.52
C ASP A 327 9.03 6.42 -19.90
N SER A 328 8.70 5.14 -20.06
CA SER A 328 7.39 4.65 -20.53
C SER A 328 6.23 4.92 -19.56
N TRP A 329 6.49 5.03 -18.26
CA TRP A 329 5.48 5.37 -17.24
C TRP A 329 5.48 6.85 -16.88
N ARG A 330 6.64 7.54 -16.96
CA ARG A 330 6.84 8.97 -16.64
C ARG A 330 5.76 9.85 -17.28
N LYS A 331 5.64 9.81 -18.61
CA LYS A 331 4.64 10.59 -19.38
C LYS A 331 3.20 10.33 -18.94
N LYS A 332 2.87 9.10 -18.56
CA LYS A 332 1.52 8.73 -18.10
C LYS A 332 1.25 9.33 -16.72
N VAL A 333 2.22 9.26 -15.80
CA VAL A 333 2.09 9.84 -14.45
C VAL A 333 2.10 11.37 -14.49
N ASP A 334 2.90 12.00 -15.36
CA ASP A 334 2.83 13.45 -15.61
C ASP A 334 1.41 13.88 -16.03
N HIS A 335 0.78 13.11 -16.92
CA HIS A 335 -0.58 13.37 -17.38
C HIS A 335 -1.63 13.18 -16.26
N LEU A 336 -1.50 12.09 -15.49
CA LEU A 336 -2.37 11.82 -14.34
C LEU A 336 -2.31 12.95 -13.31
N LEU A 337 -1.11 13.42 -12.96
CA LEU A 337 -0.93 14.41 -11.90
C LEU A 337 -1.40 15.81 -12.33
N ILE A 338 -1.21 16.21 -13.60
CA ILE A 338 -1.79 17.47 -14.08
C ILE A 338 -3.32 17.40 -14.15
N GLU A 339 -3.90 16.24 -14.52
CA GLU A 339 -5.36 16.04 -14.52
C GLU A 339 -5.92 16.12 -13.09
N VAL A 340 -5.32 15.37 -12.15
CA VAL A 340 -5.71 15.35 -10.73
C VAL A 340 -5.61 16.75 -10.13
N ALA A 341 -4.52 17.49 -10.34
CA ALA A 341 -4.36 18.85 -9.85
C ALA A 341 -5.37 19.82 -10.50
N THR A 342 -5.59 19.74 -11.82
CA THR A 342 -6.57 20.57 -12.53
C THR A 342 -7.98 20.34 -11.99
N ASN A 343 -8.36 19.08 -11.75
CA ASN A 343 -9.69 18.72 -11.26
C ASN A 343 -9.87 19.02 -9.76
N ALA A 344 -8.82 18.85 -8.94
CA ALA A 344 -8.81 19.28 -7.54
C ALA A 344 -9.12 20.79 -7.42
N PHE A 345 -8.53 21.60 -8.31
CA PHE A 345 -8.77 23.03 -8.40
C PHE A 345 -10.17 23.39 -8.91
N ARG A 346 -10.65 22.74 -9.98
CA ARG A 346 -11.99 23.00 -10.55
C ARG A 346 -13.13 22.68 -9.58
N LEU A 347 -13.07 21.53 -8.91
CA LEU A 347 -14.17 21.06 -8.05
C LEU A 347 -14.21 21.80 -6.70
N GLY A 348 -13.08 22.29 -6.20
CA GLY A 348 -13.04 23.06 -4.94
C GLY A 348 -13.83 24.37 -5.00
N TRP A 349 -13.98 24.97 -6.19
CA TRP A 349 -14.75 26.21 -6.37
C TRP A 349 -16.28 26.01 -6.29
N THR A 350 -16.76 24.76 -6.31
CA THR A 350 -18.20 24.46 -6.25
C THR A 350 -18.72 24.17 -4.84
N HIS A 351 -17.83 24.11 -3.84
CA HIS A 351 -18.16 23.63 -2.49
C HIS A 351 -18.09 24.71 -1.39
N ASP A 352 -17.72 25.95 -1.75
CA ASP A 352 -17.76 27.13 -0.89
C ASP A 352 -19.23 27.51 -0.57
N GLY A 353 -19.82 26.86 0.44
CA GLY A 353 -21.21 27.14 0.82
C GLY A 353 -21.78 26.44 2.06
N LYS A 354 -21.02 25.61 2.79
CA LYS A 354 -21.51 24.97 4.02
C LYS A 354 -20.45 24.91 5.12
N THR A 355 -20.49 25.90 6.01
CA THR A 355 -19.77 25.93 7.28
C THR A 355 -20.21 24.77 8.17
N PHE A 356 -19.27 23.97 8.68
CA PHE A 356 -19.54 22.95 9.69
C PHE A 356 -18.61 23.11 10.90
N LEU A 357 -19.16 22.75 12.07
CA LEU A 357 -18.58 22.98 13.40
C LEU A 357 -17.28 22.18 13.64
N PRO A 358 -16.41 22.64 14.57
CA PRO A 358 -15.10 22.03 14.81
C PRO A 358 -15.25 20.70 15.58
N GLN A 359 -14.99 19.58 14.91
CA GLN A 359 -14.77 18.30 15.58
C GLN A 359 -13.83 17.40 14.76
N GLU A 360 -12.61 17.23 15.29
CA GLU A 360 -11.46 16.47 14.76
C GLU A 360 -10.93 16.94 13.39
N PRO A 361 -9.64 16.71 13.07
CA PRO A 361 -9.06 17.04 11.77
C PRO A 361 -9.55 16.03 10.71
N LYS A 362 -10.82 16.16 10.32
CA LYS A 362 -11.37 15.48 9.15
C LYS A 362 -10.63 15.97 7.92
N VAL A 363 -10.07 15.04 7.17
CA VAL A 363 -9.40 15.27 5.88
C VAL A 363 -10.28 16.17 5.00
N THR A 364 -9.80 17.38 4.71
CA THR A 364 -10.55 18.39 3.95
C THR A 364 -10.26 18.28 2.46
N TRP A 365 -11.09 18.97 1.66
CA TRP A 365 -10.80 19.11 0.23
C TRP A 365 -9.55 19.95 -0.04
N ASP A 366 -9.27 20.94 0.82
CA ASP A 366 -8.06 21.78 0.71
C ASP A 366 -6.77 20.97 0.95
N ASP A 367 -6.81 19.96 1.85
CA ASP A 367 -5.69 19.02 2.03
C ASP A 367 -5.42 18.23 0.74
N PHE A 368 -6.47 17.80 0.02
CA PHE A 368 -6.33 17.14 -1.28
C PHE A 368 -5.82 18.09 -2.37
N GLN A 369 -6.26 19.35 -2.39
CA GLN A 369 -5.71 20.36 -3.31
C GLN A 369 -4.21 20.59 -3.07
N LEU A 370 -3.80 20.72 -1.80
CA LEU A 370 -2.40 20.93 -1.44
C LEU A 370 -1.54 19.73 -1.86
N VAL A 371 -1.95 18.51 -1.52
CA VAL A 371 -1.24 17.27 -1.89
C VAL A 371 -1.18 17.08 -3.41
N ALA A 372 -2.23 17.42 -4.16
CA ALA A 372 -2.19 17.39 -5.62
C ALA A 372 -1.18 18.39 -6.23
N LEU A 373 -1.03 19.57 -5.63
CA LEU A 373 -0.02 20.55 -6.04
C LEU A 373 1.41 20.12 -5.69
N HIS A 374 1.60 19.51 -4.53
CA HIS A 374 2.87 18.92 -4.11
C HIS A 374 3.35 17.86 -5.11
N ALA A 375 2.50 16.89 -5.43
CA ALA A 375 2.81 15.87 -6.43
C ALA A 375 3.04 16.45 -7.83
N LEU A 376 2.27 17.47 -8.24
CA LEU A 376 2.51 18.17 -9.51
C LEU A 376 3.88 18.88 -9.53
N LEU A 377 4.28 19.55 -8.44
CA LEU A 377 5.60 20.18 -8.34
C LEU A 377 6.71 19.13 -8.43
N ALA A 378 6.58 18.01 -7.71
CA ALA A 378 7.50 16.88 -7.82
C ALA A 378 7.58 16.35 -9.26
N SER A 379 6.46 16.26 -9.97
CA SER A 379 6.39 15.85 -11.38
C SER A 379 7.14 16.78 -12.34
N LEU A 380 7.12 18.09 -12.07
CA LEU A 380 7.77 19.10 -12.91
C LEU A 380 9.25 19.29 -12.59
N LEU A 381 9.68 19.05 -11.33
CA LEU A 381 11.08 19.13 -10.90
C LEU A 381 11.84 17.79 -11.09
N CYS A 382 11.13 16.67 -11.19
CA CYS A 382 11.68 15.35 -11.45
C CYS A 382 12.59 15.36 -12.69
N PRO A 383 13.84 14.86 -12.59
CA PRO A 383 14.69 14.66 -13.77
C PRO A 383 14.00 13.76 -14.80
N ALA A 384 14.02 14.20 -16.06
CA ALA A 384 13.53 13.45 -17.22
C ALA A 384 14.41 13.77 -18.43
N GLY A 385 14.50 12.86 -19.40
CA GLY A 385 15.29 13.06 -20.63
C GLY A 385 14.76 14.16 -21.57
N THR A 386 13.62 14.78 -21.24
CA THR A 386 12.97 15.85 -22.01
C THR A 386 12.34 16.88 -21.08
N ARG A 387 12.13 18.10 -21.58
CA ARG A 387 11.38 19.15 -20.87
C ARG A 387 10.01 18.63 -20.36
N PRO A 388 9.60 18.91 -19.11
CA PRO A 388 8.32 18.44 -18.58
C PRO A 388 7.13 18.89 -19.46
N PRO A 389 6.26 17.97 -19.92
CA PRO A 389 5.27 18.26 -20.96
C PRO A 389 4.19 19.26 -20.51
N TYR A 390 3.85 19.27 -19.22
CA TYR A 390 2.77 20.10 -18.67
C TYR A 390 3.26 21.35 -17.92
N LEU A 391 4.52 21.77 -18.10
CA LEU A 391 5.11 22.90 -17.38
C LEU A 391 4.28 24.19 -17.48
N ALA A 392 3.79 24.54 -18.67
CA ALA A 392 2.98 25.75 -18.86
C ALA A 392 1.64 25.67 -18.11
N GLN A 393 0.97 24.52 -18.13
CA GLN A 393 -0.30 24.29 -17.43
C GLN A 393 -0.10 24.27 -15.90
N GLY A 394 0.99 23.67 -15.42
CA GLY A 394 1.36 23.68 -14.01
C GLY A 394 1.67 25.08 -13.48
N LEU A 395 2.49 25.86 -14.19
CA LEU A 395 2.77 27.26 -13.86
C LEU A 395 1.48 28.10 -13.75
N GLU A 396 0.52 27.86 -14.64
CA GLU A 396 -0.79 28.53 -14.61
C GLU A 396 -1.65 28.12 -13.40
N LEU A 397 -1.64 26.84 -13.01
CA LEU A 397 -2.29 26.38 -11.78
C LEU A 397 -1.65 27.00 -10.53
N PHE A 398 -0.32 27.05 -10.44
CA PHE A 398 0.36 27.67 -9.30
C PHE A 398 0.09 29.18 -9.23
N ARG A 399 0.07 29.90 -10.37
CA ARG A 399 -0.34 31.31 -10.40
C ARG A 399 -1.76 31.51 -9.88
N LYS A 400 -2.72 30.69 -10.31
CA LYS A 400 -4.10 30.71 -9.80
C LYS A 400 -4.19 30.42 -8.32
N GLY A 401 -3.46 29.42 -7.81
CA GLY A 401 -3.42 29.11 -6.38
C GLY A 401 -2.81 30.22 -5.53
N LYS A 402 -1.77 30.91 -6.02
CA LYS A 402 -1.14 32.07 -5.35
C LYS A 402 -2.11 33.23 -5.11
N ILE A 403 -3.17 33.38 -5.91
CA ILE A 403 -4.19 34.43 -5.75
C ILE A 403 -5.07 34.18 -4.50
N ARG A 404 -5.15 32.94 -3.97
CA ARG A 404 -5.90 32.60 -2.74
C ARG A 404 -5.15 33.04 -1.46
N THR A 405 -4.79 34.32 -1.36
CA THR A 405 -3.99 34.92 -0.28
C THR A 405 -4.52 34.56 1.11
N GLY A 406 -3.61 34.27 2.06
CA GLY A 406 -3.98 33.86 3.42
C GLY A 406 -4.25 32.36 3.60
N THR A 407 -3.99 31.54 2.57
CA THR A 407 -4.12 30.07 2.64
C THR A 407 -2.76 29.39 2.48
N LYS A 408 -2.61 28.20 3.10
CA LYS A 408 -1.45 27.30 2.90
C LYS A 408 -1.19 27.00 1.42
N ILE A 409 -2.26 26.93 0.62
CA ILE A 409 -2.20 26.71 -0.83
C ILE A 409 -1.49 27.88 -1.53
N ALA A 410 -1.76 29.13 -1.17
CA ALA A 410 -1.10 30.28 -1.76
C ALA A 410 0.38 30.39 -1.34
N GLU A 411 0.71 30.07 -0.09
CA GLU A 411 2.09 29.98 0.39
C GLU A 411 2.88 28.93 -0.41
N PHE A 412 2.35 27.70 -0.51
CA PHE A 412 2.96 26.64 -1.30
C PHE A 412 3.09 27.00 -2.77
N CYS A 413 2.04 27.58 -3.39
CA CYS A 413 2.11 28.02 -4.78
C CYS A 413 3.18 29.10 -5.03
N ALA A 414 3.43 29.99 -4.06
CA ALA A 414 4.50 30.96 -4.17
C ALA A 414 5.89 30.29 -4.13
N GLN A 415 6.08 29.30 -3.25
CA GLN A 415 7.30 28.48 -3.18
C GLN A 415 7.51 27.65 -4.45
N ALA A 416 6.44 27.02 -4.96
CA ALA A 416 6.46 26.22 -6.18
C ALA A 416 6.87 27.04 -7.41
N LEU A 417 6.35 28.27 -7.56
CA LEU A 417 6.74 29.18 -8.64
C LEU A 417 8.22 29.59 -8.56
N LEU A 418 8.76 29.79 -7.35
CA LEU A 418 10.18 30.07 -7.14
C LEU A 418 11.05 28.86 -7.47
N ALA A 419 10.66 27.65 -7.06
CA ALA A 419 11.39 26.42 -7.38
C ALA A 419 11.42 26.13 -8.89
N LEU A 420 10.32 26.43 -9.60
CA LEU A 420 10.22 26.27 -11.06
C LEU A 420 10.95 27.37 -11.85
N GLU A 421 11.35 28.49 -11.24
CA GLU A 421 12.07 29.58 -11.91
C GLU A 421 13.34 29.07 -12.59
N VAL A 422 14.09 28.17 -11.94
CA VAL A 422 15.36 27.62 -12.45
C VAL A 422 15.16 26.84 -13.77
N LEU A 423 13.99 26.26 -14.02
CA LEU A 423 13.65 25.55 -15.26
C LEU A 423 13.28 26.49 -16.42
N VAL A 424 12.95 27.75 -16.14
CA VAL A 424 12.58 28.77 -17.13
C VAL A 424 13.74 29.74 -17.37
N HIS A 425 14.46 30.09 -16.30
CA HIS A 425 15.53 31.07 -16.25
C HIS A 425 16.71 30.49 -15.44
N PRO A 426 17.52 29.59 -16.06
CA PRO A 426 18.67 29.00 -15.37
C PRO A 426 19.69 30.08 -15.01
N ARG A 427 20.05 30.16 -13.72
CA ARG A 427 20.95 31.19 -13.16
C ARG A 427 22.45 30.95 -13.46
N ALA A 428 22.76 29.82 -14.09
CA ALA A 428 24.09 29.47 -14.61
C ALA A 428 23.93 28.99 -16.06
N LEU A 429 24.96 29.22 -16.88
CA LEU A 429 25.00 28.69 -18.23
C LEU A 429 24.95 27.15 -18.17
N PRO A 430 24.07 26.48 -18.92
CA PRO A 430 24.05 25.03 -18.97
C PRO A 430 25.38 24.53 -19.54
N LEU A 431 26.02 23.58 -18.84
CA LEU A 431 27.19 22.88 -19.37
C LEU A 431 26.74 22.11 -20.62
N ILE A 432 27.26 22.52 -21.78
CA ILE A 432 26.93 21.89 -23.07
C ILE A 432 27.66 20.55 -23.12
N ASP A 433 26.97 19.49 -22.69
CA ASP A 433 27.49 18.13 -22.78
C ASP A 433 27.26 17.57 -24.19
N ILE A 434 28.29 17.64 -25.02
CA ILE A 434 28.25 17.29 -26.46
C ILE A 434 28.03 15.77 -26.69
N SER A 435 28.06 14.95 -25.63
CA SER A 435 28.02 13.48 -25.69
C SER A 435 26.68 12.87 -26.11
N SER A 436 25.56 13.62 -26.07
CA SER A 436 24.22 13.07 -26.34
C SER A 436 23.89 12.81 -27.83
N GLY A 437 24.87 12.87 -28.74
CA GLY A 437 24.68 12.88 -30.20
C GLY A 437 25.05 11.60 -30.98
N MET A 438 25.56 10.54 -30.35
CA MET A 438 26.08 9.35 -31.07
C MET A 438 25.17 8.10 -31.00
N ALA A 439 23.86 8.27 -30.78
CA ALA A 439 22.87 7.22 -30.93
C ALA A 439 22.11 7.36 -32.27
N ASP A 440 22.49 6.50 -33.21
CA ASP A 440 21.69 6.04 -34.36
C ASP A 440 21.30 7.05 -35.46
N PHE A 441 22.29 7.42 -36.30
CA PHE A 441 22.04 7.63 -37.73
C PHE A 441 22.46 6.37 -38.49
N GLY A 442 21.47 5.60 -38.93
CA GLY A 442 21.64 4.35 -39.67
C GLY A 442 22.30 4.52 -41.05
N GLY A 443 23.63 4.59 -41.08
CA GLY A 443 24.43 4.55 -42.30
C GLY A 443 24.45 3.14 -42.91
N LYS A 444 23.94 2.99 -44.15
CA LYS A 444 23.98 1.72 -44.89
C LYS A 444 25.41 1.21 -45.02
N LYS A 445 25.64 -0.06 -44.62
CA LYS A 445 26.88 -0.78 -44.91
C LYS A 445 27.12 -0.84 -46.42
N TYR A 446 28.23 -0.29 -46.88
CA TYR A 446 28.88 -0.73 -48.12
C TYR A 446 30.31 -1.20 -47.82
N LYS A 447 30.71 -2.26 -48.51
CA LYS A 447 31.92 -3.04 -48.22
C LYS A 447 33.19 -2.35 -48.74
N SER A 448 34.26 -2.55 -47.99
CA SER A 448 35.68 -2.67 -48.40
C SER A 448 36.06 -2.33 -49.85
N GLN A 449 37.08 -1.47 -49.98
CA GLN A 449 38.25 -1.81 -50.80
C GLN A 449 39.52 -1.39 -50.05
N LEU A 450 40.40 -2.37 -49.82
CA LEU A 450 41.73 -2.18 -49.26
C LEU A 450 42.71 -2.25 -50.44
N THR A 451 43.37 -1.13 -50.77
CA THR A 451 44.46 -1.12 -51.76
C THR A 451 45.63 -0.30 -51.22
N ASP A 452 46.60 -1.06 -50.70
CA ASP A 452 48.06 -0.93 -50.79
C ASP A 452 48.71 0.42 -51.16
N GLY A 453 49.83 0.77 -50.49
CA GLY A 453 50.67 1.89 -50.90
C GLY A 453 51.61 2.55 -49.87
N LYS A 454 52.81 1.96 -49.69
CA LYS A 454 54.08 2.64 -49.33
C LYS A 454 54.27 3.25 -47.92
N ILE A 455 54.92 2.46 -47.06
CA ILE A 455 56.30 2.66 -46.57
C ILE A 455 56.78 4.13 -46.39
N GLY A 456 57.04 4.51 -45.13
CA GLY A 456 57.87 5.65 -44.74
C GLY A 456 58.60 5.36 -43.42
N THR A 457 59.89 5.01 -43.50
CA THR A 457 60.77 4.73 -42.35
C THR A 457 61.26 6.00 -41.67
N GLY A 458 61.35 6.06 -40.33
CA GLY A 458 61.80 7.31 -39.68
C GLY A 458 62.03 7.33 -38.17
N ASN A 459 62.75 6.34 -37.63
CA ASN A 459 63.56 6.34 -36.39
C ASN A 459 63.11 6.97 -35.03
N ARG A 460 63.64 6.38 -33.95
CA ARG A 460 63.48 6.83 -32.55
C ARG A 460 64.39 8.03 -32.25
N GLY A 461 63.98 8.88 -31.28
CA GLY A 461 64.83 9.90 -30.67
C GLY A 461 64.16 10.59 -29.48
N ILE A 462 64.47 10.11 -28.26
CA ILE A 462 64.28 10.75 -26.95
C ILE A 462 65.68 11.31 -26.58
N PRO A 463 65.86 12.50 -25.96
CA PRO A 463 65.16 13.03 -24.77
C PRO A 463 63.88 13.83 -25.03
#